data_AF-A0AAQ1CBK9-F1
#
_entry.id   AF-A0AAQ1CBK9-F1
#
_cell.length_a   1.000
_cell.length_b   1.000
_cell.length_c   1.000
_cell.angle_alpha   90.00
_cell.angle_beta   90.00
_cell.angle_gamma   90.00
#
_symmetry.space_group_name_H-M   'P 1'
#
loop_
_entity.id
_entity.type
_entity.pdbx_description
1 polymer ?
#
loop_
_entity_poly.entity_id
_entity_poly.type
_entity_poly.pdbx_seq_one_letter_code
_entity_poly.pdbx_strand_id
1 'polypeptide(L)'
;MSQYLLIKKLNVQNANAIAGLTYGFPAITNFLGFAHALSRKLPANLNVNLGGVMVISHKNQVHAQQPKGWGDYAFALTRNPLTHQGKTAPINEEGRMNMQISLLVEIKGLVAGDTLTETELKAHLNQLIPTLRLAGGQIIGFEACDLLNTEKQQAYALRHLMPGFVLMDRHEYLASHFEQLKIEQADACLFDAWCDFATLTYCANPNEGQQIEDNDEPEAAITKAQWNYIAKPNAGYLVPIATGFCAISPLYGAGEVANVRDKKVPVTFAETAYSVGEWQSVHRLHHIETALWRYTENHPWYIATTNEFSQPIIEPDFIESEAAFHPDNL
;
A
#
# COMPACT_ATOMS: atom_id res chain seq x y z
N MET A 1 -5.77 -25.96 9.33
CA MET A 1 -5.95 -24.67 10.03
C MET A 1 -4.72 -23.83 9.76
N SER A 2 -4.90 -22.58 9.34
CA SER A 2 -3.78 -21.66 9.10
C SER A 2 -3.14 -21.25 10.43
N GLN A 3 -1.81 -21.29 10.48
CA GLN A 3 -1.01 -20.82 11.61
C GLN A 3 -0.42 -19.46 11.26
N TYR A 4 -0.33 -18.56 12.24
CA TYR A 4 0.21 -17.21 12.01
C TYR A 4 1.32 -16.86 12.97
N LEU A 5 2.31 -16.15 12.46
CA LEU A 5 3.35 -15.47 13.22
C LEU A 5 2.90 -14.04 13.50
N LEU A 6 2.76 -13.69 14.78
CA LEU A 6 2.52 -12.32 15.22
C LEU A 6 3.85 -11.64 15.56
N ILE A 7 4.17 -10.56 14.85
CA ILE A 7 5.20 -9.60 15.24
C ILE A 7 4.48 -8.38 15.81
N LYS A 8 4.46 -8.26 17.15
CA LYS A 8 3.68 -7.26 17.87
C LYS A 8 4.46 -5.95 18.03
N LYS A 9 3.84 -4.82 17.69
CA LYS A 9 4.34 -3.44 17.83
C LYS A 9 5.80 -3.26 17.39
N LEU A 10 6.09 -3.68 16.16
CA LEU A 10 7.31 -3.38 15.44
C LEU A 10 7.44 -1.87 15.21
N ASN A 11 8.50 -1.27 15.75
CA ASN A 11 8.83 0.14 15.60
C ASN A 11 9.86 0.31 14.49
N VAL A 12 9.51 1.07 13.48
CA VAL A 12 10.35 1.35 12.30
C VAL A 12 10.57 2.85 12.19
N GLN A 13 11.83 3.24 12.03
CA GLN A 13 12.26 4.62 11.85
C GLN A 13 12.69 4.87 10.41
N ASN A 14 12.37 6.04 9.88
CA ASN A 14 12.77 6.47 8.53
C ASN A 14 12.32 5.48 7.44
N ALA A 15 11.13 4.88 7.58
CA ALA A 15 10.51 4.11 6.51
C ALA A 15 10.16 5.04 5.34
N ASN A 16 10.21 4.52 4.12
CA ASN A 16 9.81 5.26 2.93
C ASN A 16 8.31 5.60 2.99
N ALA A 17 8.00 6.89 2.84
CA ALA A 17 6.64 7.42 2.85
C ALA A 17 6.13 7.77 1.45
N ILE A 18 6.88 7.46 0.38
CA ILE A 18 6.48 7.69 -1.02
C ILE A 18 6.20 6.34 -1.69
N ALA A 19 5.03 6.20 -2.29
CA ALA A 19 4.55 5.00 -2.97
C ALA A 19 3.96 5.37 -4.34
N GLY A 20 4.83 5.77 -5.27
CA GLY A 20 4.42 6.25 -6.59
C GLY A 20 3.70 7.59 -6.49
N LEU A 21 2.45 7.66 -6.93
CA LEU A 21 1.59 8.85 -6.88
C LEU A 21 1.02 9.11 -5.48
N THR A 22 1.11 8.16 -4.54
CA THR A 22 0.62 8.34 -3.17
C THR A 22 1.78 8.58 -2.20
N TYR A 23 1.50 9.33 -1.14
CA TYR A 23 2.41 9.48 -0.01
C TYR A 23 1.70 9.21 1.31
N GLY A 24 2.45 8.83 2.34
CA GLY A 24 1.92 8.45 3.63
C GLY A 24 2.42 7.08 4.03
N PHE A 25 1.52 6.10 4.12
CA PHE A 25 1.88 4.73 4.51
C PHE A 25 2.59 3.98 3.37
N PRO A 26 3.59 3.11 3.65
CA PRO A 26 4.33 2.44 2.60
C PRO A 26 3.46 1.49 1.77
N ALA A 27 3.84 1.26 0.52
CA ALA A 27 3.19 0.27 -0.35
C ALA A 27 3.15 -1.12 0.30
N ILE A 28 2.05 -1.85 0.10
CA ILE A 28 1.83 -3.15 0.74
C ILE A 28 2.92 -4.18 0.37
N THR A 29 3.48 -4.06 -0.83
CA THR A 29 4.57 -4.90 -1.34
C THR A 29 5.82 -4.85 -0.46
N ASN A 30 6.07 -3.77 0.28
CA ASN A 30 7.18 -3.69 1.23
C ASN A 30 7.02 -4.68 2.39
N PHE A 31 5.79 -4.92 2.86
CA PHE A 31 5.51 -5.83 3.97
C PHE A 31 5.55 -7.29 3.53
N LEU A 32 5.01 -7.57 2.34
CA LEU A 32 5.15 -8.90 1.71
C LEU A 32 6.61 -9.23 1.41
N GLY A 33 7.37 -8.29 0.88
CA GLY A 33 8.81 -8.44 0.65
C GLY A 33 9.60 -8.68 1.94
N PHE A 34 9.18 -8.05 3.04
CA PHE A 34 9.76 -8.29 4.37
C PHE A 34 9.48 -9.72 4.87
N ALA A 35 8.25 -10.22 4.77
CA ALA A 35 7.92 -11.60 5.11
C ALA A 35 8.67 -12.61 4.23
N HIS A 36 8.78 -12.33 2.94
CA HIS A 36 9.57 -13.15 2.02
C HIS A 36 11.06 -13.15 2.40
N ALA A 37 11.63 -11.99 2.76
CA ALA A 37 13.01 -11.88 3.21
C ALA A 37 13.27 -12.63 4.52
N LEU A 38 12.32 -12.61 5.46
CA LEU A 38 12.37 -13.45 6.66
C LEU A 38 12.38 -14.93 6.27
N SER A 39 11.44 -15.36 5.41
CA SER A 39 11.35 -16.76 4.95
C SER A 39 12.66 -17.27 4.36
N ARG A 40 13.33 -16.49 3.51
CA ARG A 40 14.60 -16.93 2.90
C ARG A 40 15.78 -17.03 3.87
N LYS A 41 15.71 -16.31 5.00
CA LYS A 41 16.78 -16.30 6.01
C LYS A 41 16.53 -17.31 7.14
N LEU A 42 15.39 -18.02 7.10
CA LEU A 42 15.15 -19.12 8.02
C LEU A 42 16.05 -20.32 7.68
N PRO A 43 16.49 -21.08 8.70
CA PRO A 43 17.22 -22.32 8.49
C PRO A 43 16.42 -23.34 7.67
N ALA A 44 17.06 -23.95 6.66
CA ALA A 44 16.40 -24.90 5.76
C ALA A 44 15.87 -26.15 6.48
N ASN A 45 16.46 -26.54 7.61
CA ASN A 45 16.04 -27.69 8.42
C ASN A 45 14.66 -27.51 9.06
N LEU A 46 14.18 -26.28 9.26
CA LEU A 46 12.86 -26.04 9.82
C LEU A 46 11.74 -26.39 8.83
N ASN A 47 12.01 -26.41 7.51
CA ASN A 47 11.02 -26.62 6.45
C ASN A 47 9.78 -25.69 6.57
N VAL A 48 9.95 -24.49 7.12
CA VAL A 48 8.90 -23.49 7.30
C VAL A 48 9.04 -22.39 6.26
N ASN A 49 7.92 -22.02 5.64
CA ASN A 49 7.82 -20.88 4.74
C ASN A 49 6.85 -19.83 5.30
N LEU A 50 7.20 -18.56 5.13
CA LEU A 50 6.37 -17.42 5.49
C LEU A 50 5.70 -16.84 4.23
N GLY A 51 4.39 -16.65 4.31
CA GLY A 51 3.54 -16.30 3.17
C GLY A 51 2.84 -14.95 3.35
N GLY A 52 1.52 -14.97 3.23
CA GLY A 52 0.69 -13.77 3.27
C GLY A 52 0.88 -12.93 4.54
N VAL A 53 0.60 -11.63 4.44
CA VAL A 53 0.84 -10.66 5.51
C VAL A 53 -0.40 -9.82 5.75
N MET A 54 -0.81 -9.71 7.01
CA MET A 54 -1.80 -8.74 7.45
C MET A 54 -1.07 -7.63 8.21
N VAL A 55 -1.35 -6.39 7.83
CA VAL A 55 -0.69 -5.20 8.37
C VAL A 55 -1.65 -4.44 9.27
N ILE A 56 -1.25 -4.23 10.52
CA ILE A 56 -1.99 -3.43 11.49
C ILE A 56 -1.14 -2.22 11.86
N SER A 57 -1.63 -1.02 11.59
CA SER A 57 -0.99 0.23 12.00
C SER A 57 -1.53 0.67 13.37
N HIS A 58 -0.63 0.94 14.31
CA HIS A 58 -0.99 1.53 15.62
C HIS A 58 -0.71 3.02 15.65
N LYS A 59 0.44 3.42 15.10
CA LYS A 59 0.89 4.81 15.03
C LYS A 59 1.71 5.01 13.78
N ASN A 60 1.51 6.12 13.09
CA ASN A 60 2.35 6.54 11.99
C ASN A 60 2.54 8.06 12.05
N GLN A 61 3.72 8.53 11.66
CA GLN A 61 4.04 9.94 11.58
C GLN A 61 4.97 10.16 10.39
N VAL A 62 4.44 10.78 9.34
CA VAL A 62 5.22 11.23 8.20
C VAL A 62 6.06 12.43 8.62
N HIS A 63 7.33 12.46 8.19
CA HIS A 63 8.23 13.58 8.39
C HIS A 63 7.93 14.64 7.33
N ALA A 64 6.82 15.34 7.52
CA ALA A 64 6.41 16.44 6.66
C ALA A 64 5.87 17.60 7.49
N GLN A 65 6.00 18.82 6.96
CA GLN A 65 5.58 20.05 7.62
C GLN A 65 4.91 20.98 6.61
N GLN A 66 3.98 21.80 7.08
CA GLN A 66 3.41 22.90 6.30
C GLN A 66 4.19 24.17 6.61
N PRO A 67 5.01 24.70 5.68
CA PRO A 67 5.89 25.83 5.98
C PRO A 67 5.15 27.10 6.43
N LYS A 68 3.93 27.29 5.91
CA LYS A 68 3.06 28.44 6.22
C LYS A 68 2.04 28.16 7.32
N GLY A 69 2.02 26.94 7.87
CA GLY A 69 0.98 26.46 8.79
C GLY A 69 -0.36 26.10 8.13
N TRP A 70 -0.48 26.26 6.81
CA TRP A 70 -1.62 25.87 5.99
C TRP A 70 -1.14 25.49 4.58
N GLY A 71 -1.97 24.78 3.82
CA GLY A 71 -1.68 24.33 2.46
C GLY A 71 -0.95 23.00 2.40
N ASP A 72 -0.08 22.84 1.40
CA ASP A 72 0.56 21.56 1.12
C ASP A 72 1.68 21.23 2.13
N TYR A 73 1.84 19.93 2.36
CA TYR A 73 2.93 19.40 3.16
C TYR A 73 4.20 19.29 2.31
N ALA A 74 5.33 19.79 2.85
CA ALA A 74 6.65 19.56 2.31
C ALA A 74 7.40 18.53 3.17
N PHE A 75 8.13 17.61 2.54
CA PHE A 75 8.91 16.60 3.27
C PHE A 75 10.12 17.20 3.99
N ALA A 76 10.40 16.72 5.19
CA ALA A 76 11.62 17.07 5.92
C ALA A 76 12.80 16.26 5.36
N LEU A 77 13.65 16.92 4.57
CA LEU A 77 14.78 16.30 3.90
C LEU A 77 16.02 16.21 4.79
N THR A 78 16.97 15.35 4.41
CA THR A 78 18.30 15.29 5.04
C THR A 78 19.38 15.88 4.17
N ARG A 79 20.38 16.48 4.80
CA ARG A 79 21.55 17.00 4.10
C ARG A 79 22.47 15.86 3.69
N ASN A 80 22.63 15.66 2.39
CA ASN A 80 23.59 14.72 1.84
C ASN A 80 25.03 15.25 1.98
N PRO A 81 26.04 14.36 2.02
CA PRO A 81 27.44 14.76 1.97
C PRO A 81 27.74 15.67 0.79
N LEU A 82 28.75 16.53 0.94
CA LEU A 82 29.21 17.38 -0.16
C LEU A 82 29.78 16.52 -1.29
N THR A 83 29.70 17.04 -2.51
CA THR A 83 30.34 16.43 -3.68
C THR A 83 31.87 16.42 -3.52
N HIS A 84 32.56 15.66 -4.37
CA HIS A 84 34.02 15.65 -4.41
C HIS A 84 34.64 17.05 -4.58
N GLN A 85 33.93 17.99 -5.22
CA GLN A 85 34.36 19.38 -5.38
C GLN A 85 34.02 20.27 -4.17
N GLY A 86 33.49 19.72 -3.08
CA GLY A 86 33.03 20.47 -1.90
C GLY A 86 31.73 21.25 -2.10
N LYS A 87 31.05 21.07 -3.23
CA LYS A 87 29.76 21.73 -3.52
C LYS A 87 28.58 20.92 -2.96
N THR A 88 27.48 21.60 -2.68
CA THR A 88 26.20 20.97 -2.29
C THR A 88 25.76 19.98 -3.37
N ALA A 89 25.50 18.73 -2.97
CA ALA A 89 24.95 17.73 -3.86
C ALA A 89 23.51 18.09 -4.27
N PRO A 90 23.05 17.65 -5.46
CA PRO A 90 21.65 17.78 -5.84
C PRO A 90 20.72 17.24 -4.76
N ILE A 91 19.67 18.00 -4.48
CA ILE A 91 18.67 17.62 -3.47
C ILE A 91 17.67 16.70 -4.15
N ASN A 92 17.68 15.43 -3.76
CA ASN A 92 16.65 14.48 -4.12
C ASN A 92 15.64 14.42 -2.97
N GLU A 93 14.36 14.65 -3.27
CA GLU A 93 13.32 14.57 -2.26
C GLU A 93 13.05 13.11 -1.88
N GLU A 94 13.11 12.82 -0.57
CA GLU A 94 12.78 11.52 -0.02
C GLU A 94 11.78 11.71 1.12
N GLY A 95 10.59 11.14 0.97
CA GLY A 95 9.60 11.11 2.02
C GLY A 95 9.93 10.01 3.03
N ARG A 96 10.02 10.38 4.30
CA ARG A 96 10.30 9.46 5.40
C ARG A 96 9.19 9.50 6.44
N MET A 97 9.02 8.40 7.17
CA MET A 97 8.08 8.31 8.27
C MET A 97 8.59 7.40 9.39
N ASN A 98 8.04 7.60 10.58
CA ASN A 98 8.15 6.65 11.67
C ASN A 98 6.82 5.93 11.82
N MET A 99 6.87 4.62 12.10
CA MET A 99 5.66 3.83 12.29
C MET A 99 5.83 2.77 13.38
N GLN A 100 4.73 2.50 14.06
CA GLN A 100 4.54 1.35 14.94
C GLN A 100 3.42 0.50 14.36
N ILE A 101 3.77 -0.72 13.97
CA ILE A 101 2.86 -1.65 13.30
C ILE A 101 2.90 -3.01 13.99
N SER A 102 1.86 -3.82 13.82
CA SER A 102 1.94 -5.25 14.06
C SER A 102 1.70 -6.00 12.76
N LEU A 103 2.45 -7.08 12.57
CA LEU A 103 2.36 -7.92 11.38
C LEU A 103 1.88 -9.30 11.80
N LEU A 104 0.89 -9.81 11.08
CA LEU A 104 0.47 -11.20 11.15
C LEU A 104 0.87 -11.88 9.85
N VAL A 105 1.79 -12.83 9.93
CA VAL A 105 2.40 -13.49 8.78
C VAL A 105 1.94 -14.95 8.75
N GLU A 106 1.40 -15.39 7.62
CA GLU A 106 0.99 -16.76 7.38
C GLU A 106 2.20 -17.71 7.44
N ILE A 107 2.07 -18.82 8.16
CA ILE A 107 3.10 -19.86 8.27
C ILE A 107 2.64 -21.09 7.50
N LYS A 108 3.50 -21.62 6.64
CA LYS A 108 3.30 -22.88 5.90
C LYS A 108 4.38 -23.88 6.29
N GLY A 109 4.00 -25.15 6.44
CA GLY A 109 4.93 -26.25 6.73
C GLY A 109 5.16 -26.57 8.20
N LEU A 110 4.60 -25.79 9.13
CA LEU A 110 4.68 -26.07 10.55
C LEU A 110 3.60 -27.10 10.95
N VAL A 111 4.01 -28.17 11.62
CA VAL A 111 3.11 -29.23 12.09
C VAL A 111 2.57 -28.86 13.47
N ALA A 112 1.25 -28.95 13.64
CA ALA A 112 0.61 -28.62 14.91
C ALA A 112 1.13 -29.50 16.06
N GLY A 113 1.69 -28.88 17.10
CA GLY A 113 2.21 -29.57 18.28
C GLY A 113 3.72 -29.81 18.28
N ASP A 114 4.45 -29.38 17.25
CA ASP A 114 5.92 -29.40 17.23
C ASP A 114 6.51 -28.22 18.04
N THR A 115 6.50 -28.38 19.36
CA THR A 115 6.97 -27.35 20.29
C THR A 115 8.45 -27.02 20.15
N LEU A 116 9.26 -27.96 19.64
CA LEU A 116 10.69 -27.76 19.46
C LEU A 116 10.93 -26.82 18.28
N THR A 117 10.33 -27.13 17.12
CA THR A 117 10.40 -26.28 15.92
C THR A 117 9.81 -24.90 16.16
N GLU A 118 8.69 -24.79 16.90
CA GLU A 118 8.11 -23.52 17.30
C GLU A 118 9.07 -22.65 18.14
N THR A 119 9.76 -23.27 19.09
CA THR A 119 10.71 -22.57 19.97
C THR A 119 11.94 -22.12 19.19
N GLU A 120 12.49 -23.00 18.33
CA GLU A 120 13.63 -22.67 17.47
C GLU A 120 13.29 -21.56 16.47
N LEU A 121 12.11 -21.61 15.85
CA LEU A 121 11.63 -20.59 14.92
C LEU A 121 11.51 -19.24 15.63
N LYS A 122 10.86 -19.20 16.80
CA LYS A 122 10.72 -17.97 17.59
C LYS A 122 12.09 -17.41 18.01
N ALA A 123 13.03 -18.26 18.42
CA ALA A 123 14.38 -17.84 18.79
C ALA A 123 15.12 -17.21 17.59
N HIS A 124 15.08 -17.85 16.42
CA HIS A 124 15.69 -17.32 15.20
C HIS A 124 15.06 -16.01 14.77
N LEU A 125 13.73 -15.90 14.77
CA LEU A 125 13.03 -14.68 14.39
C LEU A 125 13.34 -13.52 15.32
N ASN A 126 13.44 -13.76 16.62
CA ASN A 126 13.82 -12.72 17.59
C ASN A 126 15.22 -12.14 17.32
N GLN A 127 16.15 -12.97 16.85
CA GLN A 127 17.49 -12.51 16.47
C GLN A 127 17.49 -11.87 15.07
N LEU A 128 16.67 -12.36 14.15
CA LEU A 128 16.68 -11.97 12.75
C LEU A 128 15.97 -10.63 12.50
N ILE A 129 14.79 -10.42 13.09
CA ILE A 129 13.94 -9.23 12.84
C ILE A 129 14.72 -7.92 13.03
N PRO A 130 15.49 -7.70 14.11
CA PRO A 130 16.25 -6.46 14.31
C PRO A 130 17.35 -6.21 13.27
N THR A 131 17.83 -7.26 12.58
CA THR A 131 18.90 -7.14 11.56
C THR A 131 18.37 -6.68 10.20
N LEU A 132 17.04 -6.64 10.04
CA LEU A 132 16.39 -6.32 8.78
C LEU A 132 15.91 -4.87 8.73
N ARG A 133 15.45 -4.49 7.56
CA ARG A 133 14.79 -3.21 7.29
C ARG A 133 13.39 -3.47 6.77
N LEU A 134 12.47 -2.55 7.07
CA LEU A 134 11.11 -2.59 6.56
C LEU A 134 10.81 -1.28 5.82
N ALA A 135 10.37 -1.39 4.56
CA ALA A 135 10.15 -0.25 3.67
C ALA A 135 11.36 0.72 3.64
N GLY A 136 12.58 0.19 3.62
CA GLY A 136 13.83 0.98 3.67
C GLY A 136 14.21 1.51 5.05
N GLY A 137 13.28 1.54 6.01
CA GLY A 137 13.49 2.03 7.37
C GLY A 137 14.18 1.04 8.29
N GLN A 138 14.77 1.56 9.37
CA GLN A 138 15.45 0.77 10.39
C GLN A 138 14.47 0.28 11.46
N ILE A 139 14.55 -0.99 11.81
CA ILE A 139 13.79 -1.56 12.92
C ILE A 139 14.49 -1.19 14.23
N ILE A 140 13.82 -0.41 15.08
CA ILE A 140 14.33 -0.03 16.41
C ILE A 140 14.10 -1.17 17.41
N GLY A 141 12.97 -1.87 17.27
CA GLY A 141 12.59 -2.97 18.16
C GLY A 141 11.12 -3.36 17.98
N PHE A 142 10.69 -4.42 18.65
CA PHE A 142 9.32 -4.91 18.67
C PHE A 142 8.97 -5.42 20.08
N GLU A 143 7.68 -5.49 20.43
CA GLU A 143 7.23 -5.88 21.77
C GLU A 143 7.32 -7.39 21.98
N ALA A 144 6.80 -8.17 21.04
CA ALA A 144 6.77 -9.63 21.14
C ALA A 144 6.71 -10.29 19.76
N CYS A 145 7.16 -11.54 19.71
CA CYS A 145 7.07 -12.42 18.54
C CYS A 145 6.41 -13.72 18.99
N ASP A 146 5.17 -13.96 18.57
CA ASP A 146 4.34 -15.07 19.06
C ASP A 146 3.76 -15.90 17.92
N LEU A 147 3.57 -17.19 18.16
CA LEU A 147 2.95 -18.12 17.21
C LEU A 147 1.49 -18.36 17.61
N LEU A 148 0.59 -18.16 16.66
CA LEU A 148 -0.86 -18.26 16.82
C LEU A 148 -1.37 -19.50 16.09
N ASN A 149 -1.44 -20.60 16.83
CA ASN A 149 -1.79 -21.92 16.30
C ASN A 149 -3.29 -22.24 16.40
N THR A 150 -4.00 -21.56 17.30
CA THR A 150 -5.42 -21.81 17.58
C THR A 150 -6.26 -20.56 17.37
N GLU A 151 -7.52 -20.74 16.99
CA GLU A 151 -8.48 -19.63 16.82
C GLU A 151 -8.65 -18.80 18.10
N LYS A 152 -8.59 -19.44 19.27
CA LYS A 152 -8.64 -18.74 20.57
C LYS A 152 -7.45 -17.80 20.76
N GLN A 153 -6.24 -18.23 20.40
CA GLN A 153 -5.04 -17.40 20.44
C GLN A 153 -5.14 -16.26 19.42
N GLN A 154 -5.66 -16.54 18.22
CA GLN A 154 -5.87 -15.54 17.18
C GLN A 154 -6.85 -14.45 17.64
N ALA A 155 -8.03 -14.83 18.16
CA ALA A 155 -9.00 -13.88 18.69
C ALA A 155 -8.46 -13.09 19.90
N TYR A 156 -7.71 -13.75 20.78
CA TYR A 156 -7.04 -13.09 21.90
C TYR A 156 -6.01 -12.07 21.41
N ALA A 157 -5.16 -12.44 20.44
CA ALA A 157 -4.16 -11.55 19.86
C ALA A 157 -4.80 -10.32 19.22
N LEU A 158 -5.82 -10.48 18.38
CA LEU A 158 -6.53 -9.36 17.74
C LEU A 158 -7.05 -8.35 18.76
N ARG A 159 -7.59 -8.82 19.90
CA ARG A 159 -8.04 -7.92 20.98
C ARG A 159 -6.90 -7.11 21.60
N HIS A 160 -5.70 -7.68 21.69
CA HIS A 160 -4.51 -7.01 22.24
C HIS A 160 -3.76 -6.13 21.23
N LEU A 161 -4.19 -6.14 19.97
CA LEU A 161 -3.72 -5.24 18.92
C LEU A 161 -4.57 -3.95 18.87
N MET A 162 -5.58 -3.81 19.73
CA MET A 162 -6.31 -2.57 19.91
C MET A 162 -5.56 -1.61 20.85
N PRO A 163 -5.57 -0.28 20.58
CA PRO A 163 -6.07 0.35 19.36
C PRO A 163 -5.12 0.11 18.17
N GLY A 164 -5.71 -0.22 17.02
CA GLY A 164 -4.99 -0.47 15.78
C GLY A 164 -5.98 -0.52 14.61
N PHE A 165 -5.48 -0.21 13.42
CA PHE A 165 -6.24 -0.26 12.19
C PHE A 165 -5.58 -1.24 11.23
N VAL A 166 -6.35 -2.20 10.73
CA VAL A 166 -5.92 -3.14 9.69
C VAL A 166 -6.11 -2.50 8.32
N LEU A 167 -5.12 -2.67 7.44
CA LEU A 167 -5.22 -2.28 6.03
C LEU A 167 -5.81 -3.43 5.22
N MET A 168 -6.97 -3.21 4.60
CA MET A 168 -7.63 -4.19 3.74
C MET A 168 -7.70 -3.71 2.29
N ASP A 169 -7.73 -4.66 1.36
CA ASP A 169 -7.94 -4.39 -0.06
C ASP A 169 -9.42 -4.09 -0.34
N ARG A 170 -9.69 -3.10 -1.19
CA ARG A 170 -11.03 -2.70 -1.65
C ARG A 170 -11.03 -2.37 -3.15
N HIS A 171 -10.25 -3.11 -3.95
CA HIS A 171 -10.29 -2.97 -5.41
C HIS A 171 -11.72 -3.14 -5.98
N GLU A 172 -12.55 -3.98 -5.35
CA GLU A 172 -13.97 -4.16 -5.70
C GLU A 172 -14.81 -2.87 -5.60
N TYR A 173 -14.49 -1.98 -4.65
CA TYR A 173 -15.17 -0.68 -4.52
C TYR A 173 -14.74 0.27 -5.63
N LEU A 174 -13.46 0.26 -6.00
CA LEU A 174 -12.96 1.04 -7.13
C LEU A 174 -13.63 0.61 -8.45
N ALA A 175 -13.70 -0.70 -8.69
CA ALA A 175 -14.34 -1.23 -9.91
C ALA A 175 -15.83 -0.88 -9.98
N SER A 176 -16.56 -1.08 -8.87
CA SER A 176 -17.99 -0.75 -8.80
C SER A 176 -18.24 0.75 -8.99
N HIS A 177 -17.40 1.62 -8.42
CA HIS A 177 -17.49 3.07 -8.59
C HIS A 177 -17.19 3.48 -10.02
N PHE A 178 -16.18 2.89 -10.66
CA PHE A 178 -15.85 3.17 -12.05
C PHE A 178 -17.00 2.81 -13.01
N GLU A 179 -17.66 1.66 -12.80
CA GLU A 179 -18.84 1.28 -13.59
C GLU A 179 -19.99 2.29 -13.43
N GLN A 180 -20.24 2.77 -12.21
CA GLN A 180 -21.25 3.80 -11.96
C GLN A 180 -20.88 5.13 -12.62
N LEU A 181 -19.62 5.56 -12.50
CA LEU A 181 -19.13 6.79 -13.08
C LEU A 181 -19.22 6.77 -14.61
N LYS A 182 -18.95 5.62 -15.25
CA LYS A 182 -19.11 5.42 -16.69
C LYS A 182 -20.55 5.57 -17.19
N ILE A 183 -21.55 5.25 -16.36
CA ILE A 183 -22.96 5.41 -16.70
C ILE A 183 -23.34 6.90 -16.71
N GLU A 184 -22.78 7.68 -15.78
CA GLU A 184 -23.05 9.12 -15.67
C GLU A 184 -22.21 9.94 -16.66
N GLN A 185 -20.96 9.53 -16.89
CA GLN A 185 -19.95 10.21 -17.71
C GLN A 185 -19.24 9.19 -18.60
N ALA A 186 -19.59 9.16 -19.88
CA ALA A 186 -19.05 8.17 -20.82
C ALA A 186 -17.52 8.28 -21.02
N ASP A 187 -16.98 9.48 -20.88
CA ASP A 187 -15.56 9.82 -21.04
C ASP A 187 -14.72 9.63 -19.77
N ALA A 188 -15.32 9.33 -18.62
CA ALA A 188 -14.59 9.11 -17.37
C ALA A 188 -13.58 7.97 -17.49
N CYS A 189 -12.38 8.17 -16.94
CA CYS A 189 -11.34 7.14 -16.89
C CYS A 189 -11.23 6.51 -15.49
N LEU A 190 -10.53 5.38 -15.39
CA LEU A 190 -10.34 4.67 -14.12
C LEU A 190 -9.57 5.53 -13.10
N PHE A 191 -8.70 6.42 -13.59
CA PHE A 191 -7.95 7.33 -12.74
C PHE A 191 -8.84 8.40 -12.09
N ASP A 192 -9.89 8.87 -12.78
CA ASP A 192 -10.87 9.82 -12.20
C ASP A 192 -11.62 9.15 -11.05
N ALA A 193 -12.12 7.94 -11.27
CA ALA A 193 -12.76 7.13 -10.24
C ALA A 193 -11.83 6.87 -9.04
N TRP A 194 -10.52 6.67 -9.29
CA TRP A 194 -9.53 6.50 -8.23
C TRP A 194 -9.28 7.80 -7.43
N CYS A 195 -9.25 8.95 -8.11
CA CYS A 195 -9.12 10.27 -7.48
C CYS A 195 -10.31 10.61 -6.58
N ASP A 196 -11.52 10.17 -6.90
CA ASP A 196 -12.72 10.38 -6.06
C ASP A 196 -12.58 9.78 -4.66
N PHE A 197 -11.76 8.72 -4.49
CA PHE A 197 -11.45 8.18 -3.16
C PHE A 197 -10.54 9.10 -2.34
N ALA A 198 -9.79 10.02 -2.96
CA ALA A 198 -8.94 11.00 -2.28
C ALA A 198 -9.59 12.38 -2.06
N THR A 199 -10.47 12.83 -2.95
CA THR A 199 -10.98 14.23 -2.99
C THR A 199 -12.16 14.50 -2.05
N LEU A 200 -12.29 15.71 -1.50
CA LEU A 200 -13.49 16.12 -0.77
C LEU A 200 -14.39 16.93 -1.70
N THR A 201 -15.51 16.35 -2.12
CA THR A 201 -16.40 16.95 -3.11
C THR A 201 -17.57 17.67 -2.43
N TYR A 202 -17.90 18.86 -2.91
CA TYR A 202 -19.06 19.64 -2.47
C TYR A 202 -19.89 20.06 -3.68
N CYS A 203 -21.22 20.04 -3.52
CA CYS A 203 -22.17 20.52 -4.51
C CYS A 203 -22.82 21.82 -4.04
N ALA A 204 -22.83 22.84 -4.90
CA ALA A 204 -23.54 24.08 -4.67
C ALA A 204 -24.99 23.95 -5.16
N ASN A 205 -25.95 24.08 -4.26
CA ASN A 205 -27.37 24.15 -4.60
C ASN A 205 -27.87 25.60 -4.45
N PRO A 206 -28.65 26.14 -5.41
CA PRO A 206 -29.20 27.48 -5.28
C PRO A 206 -30.21 27.55 -4.13
N ASN A 207 -30.11 28.57 -3.29
CA ASN A 207 -31.14 28.83 -2.27
C ASN A 207 -32.33 29.53 -2.93
N GLU A 208 -33.33 28.76 -3.35
CA GLU A 208 -34.56 29.27 -3.99
C GLU A 208 -35.43 30.15 -3.05
N GLY A 209 -35.05 30.31 -1.78
CA GLY A 209 -35.81 31.06 -0.76
C GLY A 209 -35.28 32.45 -0.37
N GLN A 210 -34.19 32.94 -0.96
CA GLN A 210 -33.65 34.28 -0.65
C GLN A 210 -33.35 35.06 -1.95
N GLN A 211 -34.38 35.67 -2.52
CA GLN A 211 -34.20 36.80 -3.43
C GLN A 211 -33.73 37.99 -2.59
N ILE A 212 -32.53 38.50 -2.88
CA ILE A 212 -32.04 39.75 -2.29
C ILE A 212 -32.78 40.89 -3.00
N GLU A 213 -33.34 41.81 -2.21
CA GLU A 213 -34.04 43.00 -2.71
C GLU A 213 -33.17 43.80 -3.69
N ASP A 214 -33.82 44.17 -4.79
CA ASP A 214 -33.33 45.06 -5.85
C ASP A 214 -32.58 46.27 -5.28
N ASN A 215 -31.41 46.55 -5.83
CA ASN A 215 -31.03 47.93 -6.13
C ASN A 215 -30.18 47.96 -7.40
N ASP A 216 -30.82 48.47 -8.45
CA ASP A 216 -30.27 49.20 -9.59
C ASP A 216 -28.98 48.69 -10.23
N GLU A 217 -29.10 47.66 -11.07
CA GLU A 217 -28.54 47.53 -12.44
C GLU A 217 -28.71 46.07 -12.95
N PRO A 218 -28.82 45.81 -14.26
CA PRO A 218 -29.11 44.47 -14.80
C PRO A 218 -27.84 43.61 -14.83
N GLU A 219 -27.20 43.40 -13.68
CA GLU A 219 -26.17 42.38 -13.50
C GLU A 219 -26.75 41.22 -12.70
N ALA A 220 -26.64 40.02 -13.27
CA ALA A 220 -27.23 38.76 -12.84
C ALA A 220 -27.48 38.65 -11.32
N ALA A 221 -28.74 38.48 -10.93
CA ALA A 221 -29.17 38.29 -9.55
C ALA A 221 -28.28 37.25 -8.83
N ILE A 222 -27.43 37.71 -7.91
CA ILE A 222 -26.52 36.85 -7.16
C ILE A 222 -27.34 36.02 -6.17
N THR A 223 -27.69 34.80 -6.58
CA THR A 223 -28.38 33.84 -5.72
C THR A 223 -27.36 33.22 -4.76
N LYS A 224 -27.61 33.32 -3.45
CA LYS A 224 -26.73 32.68 -2.45
C LYS A 224 -26.78 31.16 -2.62
N ALA A 225 -25.62 30.52 -2.77
CA ALA A 225 -25.50 29.07 -2.88
C ALA A 225 -25.34 28.42 -1.50
N GLN A 226 -26.01 27.29 -1.27
CA GLN A 226 -25.73 26.40 -0.15
C GLN A 226 -24.80 25.28 -0.61
N TRP A 227 -23.64 25.18 0.03
CA TRP A 227 -22.66 24.13 -0.23
C TRP A 227 -22.96 22.90 0.62
N ASN A 228 -23.25 21.78 -0.05
CA ASN A 228 -23.52 20.50 0.59
C ASN A 228 -22.38 19.53 0.29
N TYR A 229 -21.86 18.87 1.33
CA TYR A 229 -20.86 17.83 1.17
C TYR A 229 -21.46 16.62 0.44
N ILE A 230 -20.75 16.14 -0.58
CA ILE A 230 -21.09 14.90 -1.27
C ILE A 230 -20.33 13.76 -0.59
N ALA A 231 -21.07 12.77 -0.12
CA ALA A 231 -20.47 11.59 0.50
C ALA A 231 -19.60 10.83 -0.50
N LYS A 232 -18.54 10.20 0.02
CA LYS A 232 -17.68 9.28 -0.74
C LYS A 232 -18.51 8.12 -1.32
N PRO A 233 -18.05 7.49 -2.42
CA PRO A 233 -18.76 6.39 -3.06
C PRO A 233 -19.13 5.26 -2.09
N ASN A 234 -18.23 4.96 -1.16
CA ASN A 234 -18.44 3.96 -0.12
C ASN A 234 -18.08 4.52 1.26
N ALA A 235 -18.75 4.02 2.30
CA ALA A 235 -18.48 4.38 3.67
C ALA A 235 -17.20 3.69 4.19
N GLY A 236 -16.51 4.36 5.12
CA GLY A 236 -15.27 3.88 5.72
C GLY A 236 -14.12 4.84 5.51
N TYR A 237 -12.93 4.47 5.98
CA TYR A 237 -11.72 5.24 5.74
C TYR A 237 -10.98 4.62 4.56
N LEU A 238 -11.41 5.04 3.36
CA LEU A 238 -10.87 4.58 2.10
C LEU A 238 -9.71 5.47 1.69
N VAL A 239 -8.62 4.85 1.24
CA VAL A 239 -7.41 5.54 0.84
C VAL A 239 -6.85 4.93 -0.44
N PRO A 240 -6.36 5.75 -1.38
CA PRO A 240 -5.57 5.25 -2.49
C PRO A 240 -4.27 4.60 -2.01
N ILE A 241 -3.91 3.45 -2.56
CA ILE A 241 -2.71 2.69 -2.18
C ILE A 241 -2.00 2.13 -3.41
N ALA A 242 -0.69 1.93 -3.30
CA ALA A 242 0.08 1.16 -4.27
C ALA A 242 0.08 -0.32 -3.86
N THR A 243 -0.41 -1.19 -4.75
CA THR A 243 -0.57 -2.62 -4.49
C THR A 243 0.44 -3.49 -5.22
N GLY A 244 1.08 -2.99 -6.28
CA GLY A 244 2.09 -3.75 -7.00
C GLY A 244 2.57 -3.06 -8.25
N PHE A 245 2.77 -3.84 -9.31
CA PHE A 245 3.38 -3.39 -10.54
C PHE A 245 2.66 -3.98 -11.78
N CYS A 246 2.73 -3.24 -12.88
CA CYS A 246 2.30 -3.67 -14.21
C CYS A 246 3.49 -3.63 -15.16
N ALA A 247 3.75 -4.72 -15.87
CA ALA A 247 4.82 -4.78 -16.86
C ALA A 247 4.52 -3.86 -18.05
N ILE A 248 5.50 -3.04 -18.43
CA ILE A 248 5.44 -2.14 -19.59
C ILE A 248 6.40 -2.56 -20.72
N SER A 249 7.11 -3.68 -20.52
CA SER A 249 7.99 -4.26 -21.51
C SER A 249 7.79 -5.78 -21.57
N PRO A 250 8.30 -6.45 -22.61
CA PRO A 250 8.45 -7.90 -22.61
C PRO A 250 9.36 -8.36 -21.46
N LEU A 251 9.25 -9.65 -21.13
CA LEU A 251 10.16 -10.31 -20.21
C LEU A 251 11.49 -10.62 -20.91
N TYR A 252 12.55 -9.90 -20.53
CA TYR A 252 13.90 -10.11 -21.04
C TYR A 252 14.60 -11.28 -20.36
N GLY A 253 15.41 -12.00 -21.13
CA GLY A 253 16.21 -13.12 -20.64
C GLY A 253 17.30 -12.68 -19.66
N ALA A 254 17.77 -13.62 -18.83
CA ALA A 254 18.87 -13.38 -17.92
C ALA A 254 20.14 -12.95 -18.69
N GLY A 255 20.65 -11.75 -18.38
CA GLY A 255 21.86 -11.19 -18.99
C GLY A 255 21.64 -10.35 -20.25
N GLU A 256 20.39 -10.21 -20.72
CA GLU A 256 20.04 -9.39 -21.88
C GLU A 256 20.07 -7.89 -21.57
N VAL A 257 19.60 -7.52 -20.38
CA VAL A 257 19.58 -6.12 -19.91
C VAL A 257 20.86 -5.78 -19.15
N ALA A 258 21.52 -4.69 -19.54
CA ALA A 258 22.73 -4.20 -18.87
C ALA A 258 22.42 -3.60 -17.47
N ASN A 259 23.43 -3.57 -16.59
CA ASN A 259 23.37 -2.94 -15.26
C ASN A 259 22.25 -3.43 -14.32
N VAL A 260 21.72 -4.64 -14.55
CA VAL A 260 20.77 -5.29 -13.65
C VAL A 260 21.43 -5.73 -12.34
N ARG A 261 20.62 -5.83 -11.27
CA ARG A 261 21.09 -6.23 -9.94
C ARG A 261 21.64 -7.66 -9.89
N ASP A 262 21.00 -8.58 -10.60
CA ASP A 262 21.43 -9.97 -10.75
C ASP A 262 21.29 -10.38 -12.22
N LYS A 263 22.42 -10.77 -12.83
CA LYS A 263 22.47 -11.18 -14.24
C LYS A 263 21.86 -12.56 -14.50
N LYS A 264 21.50 -13.31 -13.44
CA LYS A 264 20.93 -14.66 -13.55
C LYS A 264 19.40 -14.69 -13.49
N VAL A 265 18.76 -13.55 -13.22
CA VAL A 265 17.30 -13.46 -13.07
C VAL A 265 16.73 -12.71 -14.28
N PRO A 266 15.62 -13.19 -14.89
CA PRO A 266 14.88 -12.46 -15.91
C PRO A 266 14.41 -11.10 -15.42
N VAL A 267 14.28 -10.13 -16.32
CA VAL A 267 13.93 -8.74 -15.96
C VAL A 267 12.83 -8.22 -16.89
N THR A 268 11.91 -7.45 -16.34
CA THR A 268 10.95 -6.64 -17.08
C THR A 268 10.90 -5.24 -16.49
N PHE A 269 10.68 -4.23 -17.32
CA PHE A 269 10.33 -2.89 -16.85
C PHE A 269 8.87 -2.87 -16.44
N ALA A 270 8.56 -2.14 -15.37
CA ALA A 270 7.23 -2.09 -14.82
C ALA A 270 6.92 -0.73 -14.21
N GLU A 271 5.64 -0.37 -14.21
CA GLU A 271 5.10 0.80 -13.52
C GLU A 271 4.29 0.40 -12.30
N THR A 272 4.03 1.35 -11.40
CA THR A 272 3.27 1.09 -10.17
C THR A 272 1.80 0.88 -10.47
N ALA A 273 1.22 -0.21 -9.93
CA ALA A 273 -0.21 -0.46 -9.93
C ALA A 273 -0.85 0.14 -8.67
N TYR A 274 -1.96 0.84 -8.84
CA TYR A 274 -2.72 1.47 -7.77
C TYR A 274 -4.07 0.78 -7.56
N SER A 275 -4.55 0.83 -6.32
CA SER A 275 -5.87 0.37 -5.91
C SER A 275 -6.39 1.27 -4.78
N VAL A 276 -7.52 0.89 -4.19
CA VAL A 276 -8.09 1.49 -2.98
C VAL A 276 -7.99 0.49 -1.84
N GLY A 277 -7.57 0.97 -0.68
CA GLY A 277 -7.58 0.21 0.57
C GLY A 277 -8.50 0.84 1.61
N GLU A 278 -8.95 0.04 2.57
CA GLU A 278 -9.69 0.51 3.75
C GLU A 278 -8.83 0.36 5.00
N TRP A 279 -8.68 1.43 5.79
CA TRP A 279 -8.26 1.27 7.17
C TRP A 279 -9.47 0.98 8.05
N GLN A 280 -9.49 -0.23 8.60
CA GLN A 280 -10.58 -0.71 9.44
C GLN A 280 -10.08 -0.98 10.85
N SER A 281 -10.86 -0.63 11.88
CA SER A 281 -10.52 -0.99 13.25
C SER A 281 -10.44 -2.51 13.41
N VAL A 282 -9.42 -3.02 14.11
CA VAL A 282 -9.23 -4.47 14.35
C VAL A 282 -10.45 -5.12 15.00
N HIS A 283 -11.24 -4.39 15.78
CA HIS A 283 -12.47 -4.91 16.38
C HIS A 283 -13.52 -5.37 15.35
N ARG A 284 -13.54 -4.76 14.15
CA ARG A 284 -14.48 -5.13 13.08
C ARG A 284 -14.00 -6.33 12.25
N LEU A 285 -12.77 -6.80 12.48
CA LEU A 285 -12.21 -7.93 11.76
C LEU A 285 -12.72 -9.24 12.35
N HIS A 286 -13.53 -9.97 11.57
CA HIS A 286 -14.07 -11.28 11.97
C HIS A 286 -13.11 -12.44 11.66
N HIS A 287 -12.45 -12.39 10.50
CA HIS A 287 -11.56 -13.43 10.03
C HIS A 287 -10.23 -12.82 9.58
N ILE A 288 -9.09 -13.40 9.99
CA ILE A 288 -7.77 -12.90 9.60
C ILE A 288 -7.57 -12.99 8.08
N GLU A 289 -8.08 -14.06 7.47
CA GLU A 289 -7.93 -14.35 6.04
C GLU A 289 -8.46 -13.22 5.15
N THR A 290 -9.50 -12.48 5.56
CA THR A 290 -10.08 -11.39 4.74
C THR A 290 -9.18 -10.16 4.65
N ALA A 291 -8.15 -10.07 5.50
CA ALA A 291 -7.20 -8.97 5.54
C ALA A 291 -5.75 -9.43 5.28
N LEU A 292 -5.58 -10.68 4.84
CA LEU A 292 -4.27 -11.26 4.58
C LEU A 292 -3.87 -11.01 3.13
N TRP A 293 -2.90 -10.11 2.93
CA TRP A 293 -2.38 -9.80 1.61
C TRP A 293 -1.48 -10.92 1.10
N ARG A 294 -1.58 -11.25 -0.18
CA ARG A 294 -0.73 -12.23 -0.87
C ARG A 294 -0.32 -11.66 -2.23
N TYR A 295 0.83 -12.10 -2.75
CA TYR A 295 1.18 -11.81 -4.14
C TYR A 295 0.29 -12.64 -5.07
N THR A 296 -0.23 -11.97 -6.08
CA THR A 296 -0.97 -12.52 -7.20
C THR A 296 -0.20 -12.18 -8.46
N GLU A 297 0.37 -13.20 -9.10
CA GLU A 297 1.12 -13.08 -10.33
C GLU A 297 0.25 -13.51 -11.50
N ASN A 298 -0.08 -12.58 -12.39
CA ASN A 298 -0.80 -12.85 -13.62
C ASN A 298 -0.35 -11.82 -14.66
N HIS A 299 0.66 -12.19 -15.46
CA HIS A 299 1.27 -11.28 -16.45
C HIS A 299 0.20 -10.56 -17.30
N PRO A 300 0.24 -9.22 -17.43
CA PRO A 300 1.35 -8.31 -17.09
C PRO A 300 1.39 -7.83 -15.62
N TRP A 301 0.48 -8.28 -14.77
CA TRP A 301 0.32 -7.80 -13.41
C TRP A 301 1.10 -8.62 -12.37
N TYR A 302 1.80 -7.92 -11.50
CA TYR A 302 2.39 -8.45 -10.28
C TYR A 302 1.90 -7.61 -9.10
N ILE A 303 0.76 -8.02 -8.54
CA ILE A 303 0.02 -7.22 -7.55
C ILE A 303 -0.15 -7.97 -6.24
N ALA A 304 -0.41 -7.23 -5.17
CA ALA A 304 -0.82 -7.80 -3.90
C ALA A 304 -2.33 -7.59 -3.71
N THR A 305 -3.06 -8.65 -3.36
CA THR A 305 -4.49 -8.61 -3.08
C THR A 305 -4.83 -9.45 -1.85
N THR A 306 -5.98 -9.22 -1.20
CA THR A 306 -6.46 -10.09 -0.12
C THR A 306 -7.43 -11.17 -0.63
N ASN A 307 -8.18 -10.88 -1.69
CA ASN A 307 -9.10 -11.81 -2.35
C ASN A 307 -8.45 -12.37 -3.64
N GLU A 308 -8.93 -13.53 -4.10
CA GLU A 308 -8.63 -14.00 -5.46
C GLU A 308 -9.17 -12.95 -6.44
N PHE A 309 -8.28 -12.39 -7.27
CA PHE A 309 -8.63 -11.40 -8.28
C PHE A 309 -9.56 -12.07 -9.30
N SER A 310 -10.85 -11.72 -9.26
CA SER A 310 -11.90 -12.37 -10.09
C SER A 310 -12.33 -11.54 -11.29
N GLN A 311 -11.80 -10.33 -11.48
CA GLN A 311 -12.16 -9.49 -12.62
C GLN A 311 -11.29 -9.78 -13.84
N PRO A 312 -11.88 -9.75 -15.06
CA PRO A 312 -11.08 -9.78 -16.28
C PRO A 312 -10.21 -8.52 -16.31
N ILE A 313 -8.95 -8.72 -16.69
CA ILE A 313 -7.94 -7.69 -16.83
C ILE A 313 -8.50 -6.58 -17.73
N ILE A 314 -8.63 -5.36 -17.18
CA ILE A 314 -8.77 -4.17 -18.02
C ILE A 314 -7.42 -4.05 -18.72
N GLU A 315 -7.37 -4.44 -20.00
CA GLU A 315 -6.19 -4.21 -20.82
C GLU A 315 -5.90 -2.71 -20.78
N PRO A 316 -4.68 -2.28 -20.41
CA PRO A 316 -4.32 -0.88 -20.52
C PRO A 316 -4.51 -0.46 -21.98
N ASP A 317 -5.06 0.74 -22.20
CA ASP A 317 -5.43 1.31 -23.52
C ASP A 317 -4.27 1.35 -24.55
N PHE A 318 -3.06 0.93 -24.18
CA PHE A 318 -1.82 1.08 -24.93
C PHE A 318 -1.20 -0.22 -25.46
N ILE A 319 -1.77 -1.39 -25.21
CA ILE A 319 -1.27 -2.63 -25.82
C ILE A 319 -2.04 -2.90 -27.12
N GLU A 320 -1.86 -2.03 -28.11
CA GLU A 320 -1.95 -2.49 -29.49
C GLU A 320 -0.76 -3.43 -29.72
N SER A 321 -1.06 -4.72 -29.75
CA SER A 321 -0.14 -5.75 -30.20
C SER A 321 0.45 -5.40 -31.58
N GLU A 322 1.74 -5.67 -31.76
CA GLU A 322 2.48 -5.67 -33.03
C GLU A 322 2.99 -4.31 -33.58
N ALA A 323 3.97 -3.74 -32.89
CA ALA A 323 5.08 -3.07 -33.57
C ALA A 323 6.40 -3.61 -33.02
N ALA A 324 6.85 -4.74 -33.59
CA ALA A 324 8.22 -5.21 -33.39
C ALA A 324 9.18 -4.10 -33.85
N PHE A 325 9.91 -3.52 -32.90
CA PHE A 325 11.01 -2.61 -33.19
C PHE A 325 12.07 -3.38 -33.99
N HIS A 326 12.12 -3.15 -35.30
CA HIS A 326 13.18 -3.66 -36.18
C HIS A 326 14.36 -2.69 -36.16
N PRO A 327 15.52 -3.08 -35.60
CA PRO A 327 16.69 -2.20 -35.49
C PRO A 327 17.41 -1.91 -36.84
N ASP A 328 16.92 -2.45 -37.96
CA ASP A 328 17.50 -2.24 -39.30
C ASP A 328 16.85 -1.09 -40.11
N ASN A 329 15.99 -0.28 -39.48
CA ASN A 329 15.35 0.90 -40.11
C ASN A 329 15.95 2.24 -39.61
N LEU A 330 17.28 2.34 -39.58
CA LEU A 330 17.99 3.63 -39.49
C LEU A 330 19.22 3.64 -40.40
#